data_AF-A0A7V2ADR0-F1
#
_entry.id   AF-A0A7V2ADR0-F1
#
_cell.length_a   1.000
_cell.length_b   1.000
_cell.length_c   1.000
_cell.angle_alpha   90.00
_cell.angle_beta   90.00
_cell.angle_gamma   90.00
#
_symmetry.space_group_name_H-M   'P 1'
#
loop_
_entity.id
_entity.type
_entity.pdbx_description
1 polymer ?
#
loop_
_entity_poly.entity_id
_entity_poly.type
_entity_poly.pdbx_seq_one_letter_code
_entity_poly.pdbx_strand_id
1 'polypeptide(L)'
;MEAEVQEIREHLRRFPPFDRLESAWLDRIAASVEVAYYRDGTSIQAYGEPIDSLRYVRSGAVEVYRHNGELYNRLSEGDIFGQAGLLHKQRVRFPAKAIEDTLLYLIPAEVFDRLCQEDDHFADFVELSGPRLKATVEQNERENDMMVTRVRRLVSRSPVLIEQTGLVRDAARLMTEQQVSAILLTERSSIEDDRAFVGEDGSHWRVAGILTDHDFRVRVLAAGGSGDTRLDQIKHAQVIAIQADESVYEAMLAMLRNNVHHLPVLQRRRPIGVVHLSDIVRYETHSSLYLVSNIFSQGSVKGLVRLMPDVRAAFLRLVDEGATSQMVGEAMSSIGRSLIRRLIELAEQELGP
;
A
#
# COMPACT_ATOMS: atom_id res chain seq x y z
N MET A 1 0.46 10.86 -31.11
CA MET A 1 1.00 9.96 -30.08
C MET A 1 0.50 8.58 -30.41
N GLU A 2 1.39 7.62 -30.65
CA GLU A 2 1.02 6.23 -30.92
C GLU A 2 0.30 5.64 -29.70
N ALA A 3 -0.75 4.84 -29.92
CA ALA A 3 -1.65 4.35 -28.86
C ALA A 3 -0.91 3.59 -27.74
N GLU A 4 0.21 2.94 -28.08
CA GLU A 4 1.05 2.17 -27.15
C GLU A 4 1.76 3.08 -26.13
N VAL A 5 2.28 4.24 -26.56
CA VAL A 5 2.95 5.21 -25.67
C VAL A 5 1.96 5.78 -24.65
N GLN A 6 0.71 6.01 -25.07
CA GLN A 6 -0.34 6.49 -24.18
C GLN A 6 -0.70 5.44 -23.10
N GLU A 7 -0.75 4.16 -23.46
CA GLU A 7 -1.02 3.09 -22.50
C GLU A 7 0.09 2.95 -21.45
N ILE A 8 1.36 2.98 -21.87
CA ILE A 8 2.52 2.94 -20.96
C ILE A 8 2.45 4.11 -19.98
N ARG A 9 2.19 5.32 -20.49
CA ARG A 9 2.08 6.55 -19.70
C ARG A 9 0.97 6.44 -18.65
N GLU A 10 -0.23 6.05 -19.07
CA GLU A 10 -1.38 5.91 -18.17
C GLU A 10 -1.16 4.84 -17.10
N HIS A 11 -0.48 3.76 -17.48
CA HIS A 11 -0.14 2.69 -16.56
C HIS A 11 0.88 3.15 -15.51
N LEU A 12 2.01 3.74 -15.92
CA LEU A 12 3.06 4.21 -14.99
C LEU A 12 2.50 5.22 -13.98
N ARG A 13 1.62 6.13 -14.41
CA ARG A 13 1.02 7.16 -13.54
C ARG A 13 0.20 6.59 -12.37
N ARG A 14 -0.13 5.30 -12.36
CA ARG A 14 -0.89 4.66 -11.29
C ARG A 14 -0.03 4.15 -10.14
N PHE A 15 1.29 4.06 -10.32
CA PHE A 15 2.18 3.38 -9.38
C PHE A 15 3.37 4.27 -8.98
N PRO A 16 3.72 4.31 -7.68
CA PRO A 16 4.96 4.95 -7.25
C PRO A 16 6.20 4.32 -7.88
N PRO A 17 7.28 5.09 -8.10
CA PRO A 17 7.40 6.54 -7.86
C PRO A 17 6.85 7.42 -9.00
N PHE A 18 6.25 6.82 -10.04
CA PHE A 18 5.87 7.53 -11.27
C PHE A 18 4.54 8.29 -11.15
N ASP A 19 3.69 7.96 -10.18
CA ASP A 19 2.40 8.60 -9.90
C ASP A 19 2.50 10.11 -9.62
N ARG A 20 3.66 10.57 -9.15
CA ARG A 20 3.93 11.97 -8.80
C ARG A 20 4.80 12.72 -9.80
N LEU A 21 5.26 12.05 -10.86
CA LEU A 21 6.08 12.69 -11.88
C LEU A 21 5.25 13.67 -12.72
N GLU A 22 5.90 14.75 -13.14
CA GLU A 22 5.32 15.66 -14.12
C GLU A 22 4.97 14.94 -15.44
N SER A 23 3.95 15.44 -16.13
CA SER A 23 3.49 14.80 -17.38
C SER A 23 4.58 14.72 -18.45
N ALA A 24 5.49 15.70 -18.51
CA ALA A 24 6.61 15.69 -19.46
C ALA A 24 7.59 14.53 -19.19
N TRP A 25 7.77 14.14 -17.93
CA TRP A 25 8.60 12.99 -17.56
C TRP A 25 7.94 11.68 -17.97
N LEU A 26 6.65 11.53 -17.71
CA LEU A 26 5.91 10.34 -18.12
C LEU A 26 5.91 10.16 -19.64
N ASP A 27 5.78 11.25 -20.40
CA ASP A 27 5.87 11.23 -21.86
C ASP A 27 7.27 10.80 -22.34
N ARG A 28 8.32 11.31 -21.69
CA ARG A 28 9.71 10.94 -21.99
C ARG A 28 10.02 9.48 -21.66
N ILE A 29 9.55 8.99 -20.53
CA ILE A 29 9.72 7.58 -20.14
C ILE A 29 8.96 6.69 -21.13
N ALA A 30 7.68 6.97 -21.37
CA ALA A 30 6.86 6.15 -22.27
C ALA A 30 7.42 6.08 -23.70
N ALA A 31 8.07 7.14 -24.19
CA ALA A 31 8.72 7.15 -25.50
C ALA A 31 10.10 6.45 -25.55
N SER A 32 10.68 6.10 -24.39
CA SER A 32 12.03 5.51 -24.30
C SER A 32 12.05 4.08 -23.74
N VAL A 33 10.91 3.58 -23.27
CA VAL A 33 10.77 2.23 -22.73
C VAL A 33 10.93 1.18 -23.81
N GLU A 34 11.74 0.16 -23.53
CA GLU A 34 11.73 -1.10 -24.27
C GLU A 34 10.87 -2.13 -23.51
N VAL A 35 10.10 -2.94 -24.23
CA VAL A 35 9.22 -3.95 -23.64
C VAL A 35 9.88 -5.33 -23.76
N ALA A 36 10.06 -6.01 -22.62
CA ALA A 36 10.64 -7.34 -22.56
C ALA A 36 9.68 -8.35 -21.94
N TYR A 37 9.53 -9.52 -22.57
CA TYR A 37 8.66 -10.60 -22.09
C TYR A 37 9.49 -11.81 -21.65
N TYR A 38 9.14 -12.34 -20.48
CA TYR A 38 9.78 -13.49 -19.85
C TYR A 38 8.72 -14.54 -19.51
N ARG A 39 8.95 -15.79 -19.92
CA ARG A 39 8.06 -16.91 -19.59
C ARG A 39 8.22 -17.32 -18.13
N ASP A 40 7.20 -17.95 -17.58
CA ASP A 40 7.29 -18.61 -16.27
C ASP A 40 8.58 -19.46 -16.15
N GLY A 41 9.28 -19.28 -15.03
CA GLY A 41 10.47 -20.03 -14.68
C GLY A 41 11.76 -19.53 -15.34
N THR A 42 11.73 -18.48 -16.17
CA THR A 42 12.91 -17.98 -16.87
C THR A 42 13.72 -16.97 -16.03
N SER A 43 15.04 -17.00 -16.18
CA SER A 43 15.93 -16.02 -15.54
C SER A 43 15.82 -14.69 -16.27
N ILE A 44 15.59 -13.61 -15.53
CA ILE A 44 15.50 -12.25 -16.05
C ILE A 44 16.88 -11.57 -16.07
N GLN A 45 17.67 -11.76 -15.01
CA GLN A 45 19.02 -11.22 -14.89
C GLN A 45 19.84 -12.04 -13.89
N ALA A 46 21.12 -12.25 -14.18
CA ALA A 46 22.05 -12.97 -13.29
C ALA A 46 22.95 -12.01 -12.51
N TYR A 47 23.45 -12.47 -11.36
CA TYR A 47 24.35 -11.67 -10.52
C TYR A 47 25.62 -11.27 -11.27
N GLY A 48 25.98 -9.99 -11.21
CA GLY A 48 27.21 -9.47 -11.81
C GLY A 48 27.12 -9.19 -13.31
N GLU A 49 25.98 -9.43 -13.95
CA GLU A 49 25.76 -9.00 -15.34
C GLU A 49 25.73 -7.47 -15.45
N PRO A 50 26.09 -6.89 -16.60
CA PRO A 50 25.85 -5.47 -16.84
C PRO A 50 24.36 -5.14 -16.74
N ILE A 51 24.04 -3.98 -16.19
CA ILE A 51 22.68 -3.45 -16.16
C ILE A 51 22.68 -2.01 -16.69
N ASP A 52 21.81 -1.77 -17.66
CA ASP A 52 21.69 -0.54 -18.44
C ASP A 52 20.28 0.05 -18.39
N SER A 53 19.38 -0.58 -17.63
CA SER A 53 17.98 -0.22 -17.58
C SER A 53 17.36 -0.55 -16.23
N LEU A 54 16.47 0.34 -15.77
CA LEU A 54 15.60 0.10 -14.65
C LEU A 54 14.44 -0.77 -15.15
N ARG A 55 14.13 -1.83 -14.42
CA ARG A 55 13.04 -2.74 -14.76
C ARG A 55 11.81 -2.38 -13.96
N TYR A 56 10.71 -2.18 -14.65
CA TYR A 56 9.38 -1.98 -14.08
C TYR A 56 8.48 -3.15 -14.48
N VAL A 57 7.76 -3.73 -13.51
CA VAL A 57 6.86 -4.87 -13.75
C VAL A 57 5.52 -4.35 -14.27
N ARG A 58 5.26 -4.53 -15.57
CA ARG A 58 3.99 -4.14 -16.19
C ARG A 58 2.88 -5.15 -15.89
N SER A 59 3.21 -6.43 -15.88
CA SER A 59 2.30 -7.52 -15.50
C SER A 59 3.12 -8.77 -15.20
N GLY A 60 2.59 -9.64 -14.36
CA GLY A 60 3.28 -10.86 -13.92
C GLY A 60 3.92 -10.71 -12.54
N ALA A 61 4.79 -11.64 -12.19
CA ALA A 61 5.46 -11.68 -10.90
C ALA A 61 6.91 -12.17 -11.00
N VAL A 62 7.79 -11.55 -10.20
CA VAL A 62 9.23 -11.75 -10.24
C VAL A 62 9.76 -12.05 -8.85
N GLU A 63 10.55 -13.11 -8.72
CA GLU A 63 11.38 -13.35 -7.54
C GLU A 63 12.76 -12.74 -7.75
N VAL A 64 13.22 -11.99 -6.76
CA VAL A 64 14.55 -11.40 -6.69
C VAL A 64 15.31 -12.12 -5.59
N TYR A 65 16.58 -12.45 -5.84
CA TYR A 65 17.41 -13.23 -4.92
C TYR A 65 18.67 -12.47 -4.54
N ARG A 66 19.26 -12.86 -3.42
CA ARG A 66 20.62 -12.46 -3.02
C ARG A 66 21.67 -13.27 -3.80
N HIS A 67 22.92 -12.83 -3.73
CA HIS A 67 24.04 -13.53 -4.37
C HIS A 67 24.27 -14.96 -3.84
N ASN A 68 23.79 -15.27 -2.63
CA ASN A 68 23.85 -16.60 -2.02
C ASN A 68 22.68 -17.52 -2.46
N GLY A 69 21.77 -17.04 -3.31
CA GLY A 69 20.59 -17.77 -3.78
C GLY A 69 19.36 -17.68 -2.87
N GLU A 70 19.44 -16.98 -1.75
CA GLU A 70 18.30 -16.76 -0.85
C GLU A 70 17.28 -15.82 -1.49
N LEU A 71 15.99 -16.12 -1.32
CA LEU A 71 14.92 -15.24 -1.77
C LEU A 71 15.01 -13.90 -1.04
N TYR A 72 15.20 -12.83 -1.82
CA TYR A 72 15.27 -11.46 -1.32
C TYR A 72 13.90 -10.80 -1.32
N ASN A 73 13.17 -10.85 -2.43
CA ASN A 73 11.87 -10.21 -2.56
C ASN A 73 10.99 -10.86 -3.63
N ARG A 74 9.68 -10.62 -3.57
CA ARG A 74 8.70 -10.91 -4.62
C ARG A 74 8.08 -9.61 -5.10
N LEU A 75 8.09 -9.41 -6.40
CA LEU A 75 7.62 -8.20 -7.06
C LEU A 75 6.43 -8.52 -7.96
N SER A 76 5.53 -7.56 -8.07
CA SER A 76 4.26 -7.64 -8.81
C SER A 76 4.06 -6.38 -9.65
N GLU A 77 2.94 -6.29 -10.37
CA GLU A 77 2.58 -5.12 -11.19
C GLU A 77 2.77 -3.80 -10.43
N GLY A 78 3.54 -2.88 -11.01
CA GLY A 78 3.89 -1.59 -10.40
C GLY A 78 5.25 -1.54 -9.72
N ASP A 79 5.85 -2.69 -9.40
CA ASP A 79 7.13 -2.72 -8.70
C ASP A 79 8.32 -2.48 -9.65
N ILE A 80 9.42 -1.95 -9.09
CA ILE A 80 10.68 -1.73 -9.81
C ILE A 80 11.83 -2.56 -9.23
N PHE A 81 12.79 -2.93 -10.09
CA PHE A 81 14.05 -3.54 -9.68
C PHE A 81 15.20 -3.19 -10.64
N GLY A 82 16.43 -3.41 -10.17
CA GLY A 82 17.65 -3.08 -10.91
C GLY A 82 18.29 -1.75 -10.52
N GLN A 83 17.55 -0.87 -9.83
CA GLN A 83 18.03 0.41 -9.31
C GLN A 83 19.31 0.30 -8.48
N ALA A 84 19.44 -0.74 -7.67
CA ALA A 84 20.63 -0.94 -6.85
C ALA A 84 21.89 -1.11 -7.71
N GLY A 85 21.76 -1.71 -8.89
CA GLY A 85 22.84 -1.87 -9.85
C GLY A 85 23.13 -0.61 -10.65
N LEU A 86 22.08 0.14 -11.04
CA LEU A 86 22.22 1.42 -11.74
C LEU A 86 22.92 2.47 -10.86
N LEU A 87 22.49 2.58 -9.60
CA LEU A 87 23.14 3.45 -8.61
C LEU A 87 24.59 3.02 -8.29
N HIS A 88 24.94 1.74 -8.47
CA HIS A 88 26.24 1.20 -8.05
C HIS A 88 26.94 0.38 -9.14
N LYS A 89 27.76 1.06 -9.95
CA LYS A 89 28.69 0.47 -10.93
C LYS A 89 28.03 -0.29 -12.09
N GLN A 90 26.75 -0.05 -12.39
CA GLN A 90 26.03 -0.63 -13.54
C GLN A 90 26.21 -2.16 -13.64
N ARG A 91 26.04 -2.84 -12.50
CA ARG A 91 26.10 -4.30 -12.39
C ARG A 91 24.92 -4.83 -11.58
N VAL A 92 24.32 -5.93 -12.03
CA VAL A 92 23.22 -6.60 -11.33
C VAL A 92 23.68 -7.04 -9.95
N ARG A 93 23.02 -6.53 -8.91
CA ARG A 93 23.27 -6.89 -7.50
C ARG A 93 22.38 -8.00 -7.00
N PHE A 94 21.18 -8.09 -7.56
CA PHE A 94 20.18 -9.05 -7.17
C PHE A 94 19.69 -9.78 -8.43
N PRO A 95 20.07 -11.06 -8.62
CA PRO A 95 19.51 -11.85 -9.70
C PRO A 95 17.99 -11.96 -9.57
N ALA A 96 17.30 -12.11 -10.68
CA ALA A 96 15.84 -12.17 -10.71
C ALA A 96 15.32 -13.22 -11.69
N LYS A 97 14.16 -13.81 -11.36
CA LYS A 97 13.51 -14.88 -12.10
C LYS A 97 12.00 -14.61 -12.20
N ALA A 98 11.42 -14.86 -13.36
CA ALA A 98 9.98 -14.84 -13.54
C ALA A 98 9.36 -16.08 -12.86
N ILE A 99 8.28 -15.89 -12.12
CA ILE A 99 7.49 -16.98 -11.49
C ILE A 99 6.11 -17.17 -12.13
N GLU A 100 5.80 -16.32 -13.12
CA GLU A 100 4.72 -16.47 -14.08
C GLU A 100 5.11 -15.67 -15.34
N ASP A 101 4.29 -15.75 -16.39
CA ASP A 101 4.51 -14.96 -17.60
C ASP A 101 4.54 -13.46 -17.28
N THR A 102 5.70 -12.85 -17.48
CA THR A 102 6.01 -11.50 -17.00
C THR A 102 6.36 -10.58 -18.14
N LEU A 103 5.75 -9.40 -18.13
CA LEU A 103 6.06 -8.29 -19.04
C LEU A 103 6.75 -7.18 -18.26
N LEU A 104 7.91 -6.75 -18.74
CA LEU A 104 8.72 -5.70 -18.13
C LEU A 104 8.82 -4.49 -19.06
N TYR A 105 8.78 -3.31 -18.46
CA TYR A 105 9.24 -2.08 -19.09
C TYR A 105 10.68 -1.82 -18.66
N LEU A 106 11.56 -1.69 -19.64
CA LEU A 106 12.98 -1.38 -19.47
C LEU A 106 13.16 0.12 -19.70
N ILE A 107 13.37 0.86 -18.62
CA ILE A 107 13.61 2.31 -18.66
C ILE A 107 15.12 2.53 -18.76
N PRO A 108 15.64 3.18 -19.82
CA PRO A 108 17.08 3.33 -20.02
C PRO A 108 17.80 4.03 -18.86
N ALA A 109 19.04 3.62 -18.60
CA ALA A 109 19.89 4.19 -17.55
C ALA A 109 20.02 5.71 -17.69
N GLU A 110 20.14 6.26 -18.91
CA GLU A 110 20.27 7.70 -19.13
C GLU A 110 18.99 8.48 -18.77
N VAL A 111 17.83 7.82 -18.84
CA VAL A 111 16.56 8.39 -18.40
C VAL A 111 16.48 8.31 -16.88
N PHE A 112 16.81 7.15 -16.31
CA PHE A 112 16.88 6.94 -14.87
C PHE A 112 17.83 7.92 -14.16
N ASP A 113 19.05 8.09 -14.68
CA ASP A 113 20.08 8.97 -14.11
C ASP A 113 19.62 10.43 -14.11
N ARG A 114 18.99 10.90 -15.20
CA ARG A 114 18.43 12.25 -15.24
C ARG A 114 17.24 12.41 -14.31
N LEU A 115 16.36 11.42 -14.21
CA LEU A 115 15.26 11.45 -13.24
C LEU A 115 15.78 11.58 -11.81
N CYS A 116 16.85 10.85 -11.45
CA CYS A 116 17.47 10.96 -10.14
C CYS A 116 18.12 12.33 -9.89
N GLN A 117 18.50 13.07 -10.93
CA GLN A 117 19.12 14.40 -10.82
C GLN A 117 18.09 15.54 -10.79
N GLU A 118 16.98 15.37 -11.51
CA GLU A 118 15.99 16.43 -11.76
C GLU A 118 14.73 16.28 -10.90
N ASP A 119 14.47 15.11 -10.31
CA ASP A 119 13.32 14.86 -9.45
C ASP A 119 13.75 14.26 -8.09
N ASP A 120 13.77 15.12 -7.06
CA ASP A 120 14.17 14.74 -5.70
C ASP A 120 13.32 13.62 -5.11
N HIS A 121 12.03 13.56 -5.46
CA HIS A 121 11.11 12.53 -4.95
C HIS A 121 11.46 11.15 -5.51
N PHE A 122 11.72 11.07 -6.81
CA PHE A 122 12.19 9.85 -7.46
C PHE A 122 13.54 9.42 -6.91
N ALA A 123 14.48 10.36 -6.76
CA ALA A 123 15.81 10.09 -6.20
C ALA A 123 15.71 9.48 -4.78
N ASP A 124 15.00 10.16 -3.87
CA ASP A 124 14.78 9.68 -2.50
C ASP A 124 14.11 8.29 -2.49
N PHE A 125 13.09 8.07 -3.34
CA PHE A 125 12.40 6.79 -3.43
C PHE A 125 13.34 5.65 -3.80
N VAL A 126 14.17 5.86 -4.81
CA VAL A 126 15.04 4.83 -5.39
C VAL A 126 16.22 4.52 -4.47
N GLU A 127 16.79 5.54 -3.79
CA GLU A 127 17.84 5.36 -2.78
C GLU A 127 17.34 4.57 -1.56
N LEU A 128 16.15 4.89 -1.08
CA LEU A 128 15.51 4.19 0.04
C LEU A 128 15.05 2.77 -0.33
N SER A 129 14.78 2.51 -1.61
CA SER A 129 14.41 1.20 -2.16
C SER A 129 15.63 0.32 -2.50
N GLY A 130 16.86 0.76 -2.16
CA GLY A 130 18.10 0.00 -2.34
C GLY A 130 18.26 -1.23 -1.40
N PRO A 131 19.45 -1.89 -1.38
CA PRO A 131 19.73 -3.17 -0.71
C PRO A 131 19.48 -3.30 0.82
N ARG A 132 18.78 -2.37 1.45
CA ARG A 132 18.80 -2.19 2.90
C ARG A 132 17.68 -2.89 3.66
N LEU A 133 16.84 -3.74 3.05
CA LEU A 133 15.87 -4.50 3.83
C LEU A 133 15.98 -6.01 3.60
N LYS A 134 16.44 -6.69 4.66
CA LYS A 134 15.97 -8.03 5.09
C LYS A 134 16.52 -9.25 4.36
N ALA A 135 17.26 -10.11 5.06
CA ALA A 135 17.06 -11.55 4.98
C ALA A 135 17.72 -12.27 6.17
N THR A 136 17.20 -13.47 6.45
CA THR A 136 17.73 -14.53 7.32
C THR A 136 17.45 -14.54 8.83
N VAL A 137 17.31 -13.43 9.58
CA VAL A 137 16.95 -13.53 11.03
C VAL A 137 15.44 -13.36 11.31
N GLU A 138 14.72 -12.68 10.44
CA GLU A 138 13.37 -12.17 10.75
C GLU A 138 12.19 -13.11 10.43
N GLN A 139 12.37 -14.26 9.78
CA GLN A 139 11.21 -15.14 9.51
C GLN A 139 10.55 -15.61 10.82
N ASN A 140 11.34 -15.89 11.85
CA ASN A 140 10.84 -16.32 13.16
C ASN A 140 10.33 -15.17 14.05
N GLU A 141 10.81 -13.94 13.88
CA GLU A 141 10.35 -12.79 14.66
C GLU A 141 9.09 -12.14 14.06
N ARG A 142 8.95 -12.13 12.72
CA ARG A 142 7.74 -11.64 12.03
C ARG A 142 6.52 -12.52 12.27
N GLU A 143 6.69 -13.85 12.18
CA GLU A 143 5.62 -14.78 12.55
C GLU A 143 5.18 -14.59 14.00
N ASN A 144 6.12 -14.35 14.91
CA ASN A 144 5.82 -14.07 16.32
C ASN A 144 5.13 -12.71 16.53
N ASP A 145 5.52 -11.65 15.82
CA ASP A 145 4.90 -10.32 15.99
C ASP A 145 3.45 -10.29 15.49
N MET A 146 3.12 -11.03 14.43
CA MET A 146 1.75 -11.17 13.92
C MET A 146 0.86 -12.04 14.80
N MET A 147 1.44 -13.05 15.46
CA MET A 147 0.73 -13.86 16.45
C MET A 147 0.37 -13.07 17.71
N VAL A 148 1.17 -12.06 18.08
CA VAL A 148 0.99 -11.31 19.33
C VAL A 148 0.27 -9.97 19.13
N THR A 149 0.43 -9.34 17.96
CA THR A 149 -0.16 -8.03 17.66
C THR A 149 -1.67 -8.13 17.54
N ARG A 150 -2.37 -7.25 18.28
CA ARG A 150 -3.84 -7.16 18.29
C ARG A 150 -4.33 -6.25 17.17
N VAL A 151 -5.39 -6.65 16.46
CA VAL A 151 -5.95 -5.95 15.29
C VAL A 151 -6.32 -4.50 15.57
N ARG A 152 -6.74 -4.16 16.80
CA ARG A 152 -7.00 -2.76 17.20
C ARG A 152 -5.86 -1.79 16.94
N ARG A 153 -4.61 -2.26 16.86
CA ARG A 153 -3.45 -1.41 16.52
C ARG A 153 -3.45 -0.95 15.07
N LEU A 154 -4.08 -1.71 14.17
CA LEU A 154 -4.17 -1.41 12.75
C LEU A 154 -5.38 -0.51 12.43
N VAL A 155 -6.28 -0.31 13.38
CA VAL A 155 -7.45 0.57 13.22
C VAL A 155 -7.01 2.03 13.30
N SER A 156 -6.96 2.71 12.16
CA SER A 156 -6.51 4.10 12.04
C SER A 156 -7.64 5.14 12.12
N ARG A 157 -8.89 4.72 11.90
CA ARG A 157 -10.07 5.60 11.89
C ARG A 157 -11.36 4.85 12.25
N SER A 158 -12.34 5.61 12.72
CA SER A 158 -13.71 5.15 12.92
C SER A 158 -14.32 4.62 11.61
N PRO A 159 -15.22 3.62 11.68
CA PRO A 159 -15.83 3.06 10.49
C PRO A 159 -16.81 4.07 9.90
N VAL A 160 -16.89 4.11 8.57
CA VAL A 160 -17.97 4.82 7.89
C VAL A 160 -19.20 3.91 7.91
N LEU A 161 -20.31 4.45 8.41
CA LEU A 161 -21.57 3.73 8.56
C LEU A 161 -22.62 4.37 7.67
N ILE A 162 -23.48 3.55 7.06
CA ILE A 162 -24.69 3.98 6.39
C ILE A 162 -25.83 3.02 6.72
N GLU A 163 -27.05 3.52 6.82
CA GLU A 163 -28.22 2.67 7.01
C GLU A 163 -28.54 1.91 5.72
N GLN A 164 -28.88 0.62 5.82
CA GLN A 164 -29.18 -0.22 4.66
C GLN A 164 -30.43 0.24 3.87
N THR A 165 -31.24 1.13 4.43
CA THR A 165 -32.39 1.74 3.75
C THR A 165 -31.99 2.86 2.79
N GLY A 166 -30.73 3.33 2.86
CA GLY A 166 -30.15 4.34 1.98
C GLY A 166 -29.91 3.86 0.55
N LEU A 167 -29.48 4.79 -0.33
CA LEU A 167 -29.24 4.51 -1.74
C LEU A 167 -27.77 4.21 -2.03
N VAL A 168 -27.54 3.42 -3.09
CA VAL A 168 -26.21 3.11 -3.62
C VAL A 168 -25.38 4.37 -3.89
N ARG A 169 -25.99 5.39 -4.49
CA ARG A 169 -25.28 6.65 -4.79
C ARG A 169 -24.82 7.39 -3.54
N ASP A 170 -25.57 7.28 -2.45
CA ASP A 170 -25.24 7.96 -1.20
C ASP A 170 -24.07 7.24 -0.52
N ALA A 171 -24.06 5.90 -0.56
CA ALA A 171 -22.91 5.11 -0.15
C ALA A 171 -21.66 5.43 -0.98
N ALA A 172 -21.77 5.48 -2.31
CA ALA A 172 -20.64 5.80 -3.19
C ALA A 172 -20.09 7.22 -2.95
N ARG A 173 -20.99 8.20 -2.74
CA ARG A 173 -20.62 9.57 -2.40
C ARG A 173 -19.89 9.62 -1.06
N LEU A 174 -20.45 9.01 -0.02
CA LEU A 174 -19.86 9.00 1.30
C LEU A 174 -18.50 8.28 1.30
N MET A 175 -18.36 7.20 0.52
CA MET A 175 -17.08 6.52 0.33
C MET A 175 -16.02 7.41 -0.32
N THR A 176 -16.43 8.20 -1.31
CA THR A 176 -15.55 9.17 -2.00
C THR A 176 -15.14 10.30 -1.06
N GLU A 177 -16.09 10.93 -0.38
CA GLU A 177 -15.87 12.04 0.54
C GLU A 177 -14.98 11.65 1.72
N GLN A 178 -15.17 10.45 2.27
CA GLN A 178 -14.40 9.93 3.41
C GLN A 178 -13.14 9.17 2.97
N GLN A 179 -12.89 9.06 1.66
CA GLN A 179 -11.78 8.32 1.06
C GLN A 179 -11.62 6.90 1.66
N VAL A 180 -12.69 6.11 1.56
CA VAL A 180 -12.72 4.71 2.04
C VAL A 180 -13.07 3.76 0.91
N SER A 181 -12.46 2.57 0.93
CA SER A 181 -12.73 1.49 -0.04
C SER A 181 -13.80 0.50 0.43
N ALA A 182 -14.32 0.71 1.65
CA ALA A 182 -15.46 -0.05 2.18
C ALA A 182 -16.28 0.76 3.17
N ILE A 183 -17.58 0.51 3.20
CA ILE A 183 -18.55 1.11 4.13
C ILE A 183 -19.37 0.02 4.81
N LEU A 184 -19.67 0.19 6.10
CA LEU A 184 -20.50 -0.75 6.83
C LEU A 184 -21.97 -0.38 6.71
N LEU A 185 -22.78 -1.36 6.36
CA LEU A 185 -24.22 -1.24 6.32
C LEU A 185 -24.78 -1.56 7.70
N THR A 186 -25.65 -0.70 8.19
CA THR A 186 -26.27 -0.82 9.50
C THR A 186 -27.78 -0.87 9.39
N GLU A 187 -28.42 -1.48 10.37
CA GLU A 187 -29.87 -1.49 10.50
C GLU A 187 -30.27 -1.27 11.95
N ARG A 188 -31.45 -0.66 12.15
CA ARG A 188 -32.03 -0.53 13.48
C ARG A 188 -32.46 -1.90 14.00
N SER A 189 -32.06 -2.21 15.23
CA SER A 189 -32.54 -3.39 15.95
C SER A 189 -33.53 -2.98 17.03
N SER A 190 -34.70 -3.62 17.06
CA SER A 190 -35.74 -3.42 18.08
C SER A 190 -35.62 -4.38 19.27
N ILE A 191 -34.68 -5.33 19.21
CA ILE A 191 -34.51 -6.39 20.19
C ILE A 191 -33.15 -6.20 20.86
N GLU A 192 -33.01 -6.62 22.13
CA GLU A 192 -31.73 -7.03 22.72
C GLU A 192 -31.19 -8.25 21.93
N ASP A 193 -30.86 -8.04 20.66
CA ASP A 193 -30.19 -8.99 19.80
C ASP A 193 -28.73 -9.06 20.27
N ASP A 194 -28.22 -10.28 20.41
CA ASP A 194 -26.83 -10.54 20.75
C ASP A 194 -25.82 -9.95 19.74
N ARG A 195 -26.29 -9.39 18.63
CA ARG A 195 -25.46 -8.72 17.63
C ARG A 195 -25.64 -7.21 17.57
N ALA A 196 -26.47 -6.63 18.43
CA ALA A 196 -26.71 -5.19 18.46
C ALA A 196 -25.62 -4.43 19.26
N PHE A 197 -25.40 -3.17 18.87
CA PHE A 197 -24.59 -2.18 19.56
C PHE A 197 -25.36 -0.88 19.72
N VAL A 198 -25.00 -0.07 20.72
CA VAL A 198 -25.65 1.23 20.96
C VAL A 198 -24.93 2.32 20.18
N GLY A 199 -25.69 3.06 19.36
CA GLY A 199 -25.22 4.22 18.61
C GLY A 199 -25.00 5.44 19.50
N GLU A 200 -24.43 6.51 18.93
CA GLU A 200 -24.25 7.77 19.66
C GLU A 200 -25.57 8.44 20.02
N ASP A 201 -26.62 8.15 19.25
CA ASP A 201 -27.99 8.62 19.46
C ASP A 201 -28.76 7.80 20.50
N GLY A 202 -28.13 6.79 21.11
CA GLY A 202 -28.78 5.86 22.04
C GLY A 202 -29.66 4.80 21.37
N SER A 203 -29.79 4.82 20.05
CA SER A 203 -30.52 3.77 19.32
C SER A 203 -29.70 2.47 19.26
N HIS A 204 -30.40 1.34 19.16
CA HIS A 204 -29.77 0.03 18.96
C HIS A 204 -29.60 -0.25 17.46
N TRP A 205 -28.37 -0.59 17.08
CA TRP A 205 -27.94 -0.82 15.70
C TRP A 205 -27.30 -2.19 15.56
N ARG A 206 -27.40 -2.79 14.38
CA ARG A 206 -26.70 -4.02 14.01
C ARG A 206 -25.93 -3.79 12.72
N VAL A 207 -24.74 -4.39 12.60
CA VAL A 207 -24.00 -4.41 11.33
C VAL A 207 -24.66 -5.45 10.42
N ALA A 208 -25.34 -4.99 9.38
CA ALA A 208 -26.08 -5.82 8.43
C ALA A 208 -25.21 -6.30 7.27
N GLY A 209 -24.20 -5.50 6.89
CA GLY A 209 -23.41 -5.76 5.69
C GLY A 209 -22.13 -4.95 5.62
N ILE A 210 -21.32 -5.24 4.61
CA ILE A 210 -20.22 -4.40 4.16
C ILE A 210 -20.38 -4.23 2.65
N LEU A 211 -20.15 -3.01 2.17
CA LEU A 211 -20.16 -2.68 0.75
C LEU A 211 -18.77 -2.19 0.35
N THR A 212 -18.23 -2.76 -0.73
CA THR A 212 -16.91 -2.46 -1.28
C THR A 212 -16.97 -2.06 -2.75
N ASP A 213 -15.85 -1.58 -3.31
CA ASP A 213 -15.72 -1.30 -4.75
C ASP A 213 -16.05 -2.52 -5.62
N HIS A 214 -15.77 -3.73 -5.14
CA HIS A 214 -16.12 -4.97 -5.82
C HIS A 214 -17.64 -5.16 -5.89
N ASP A 215 -18.37 -4.84 -4.82
CA ASP A 215 -19.83 -4.98 -4.77
C ASP A 215 -20.53 -3.98 -5.69
N PHE A 216 -20.03 -2.75 -5.84
CA PHE A 216 -20.56 -1.82 -6.84
C PHE A 216 -20.48 -2.39 -8.26
N ARG A 217 -19.36 -3.03 -8.61
CA ARG A 217 -19.22 -3.63 -9.95
C ARG A 217 -20.10 -4.87 -10.11
N VAL A 218 -20.02 -5.81 -9.18
CA VAL A 218 -20.60 -7.15 -9.35
C VAL A 218 -22.07 -7.21 -8.95
N ARG A 219 -22.47 -6.49 -7.89
CA ARG A 219 -23.80 -6.62 -7.30
C ARG A 219 -24.73 -5.44 -7.59
N VAL A 220 -24.19 -4.32 -8.04
CA VAL A 220 -25.00 -3.19 -8.53
C VAL A 220 -24.97 -3.16 -10.04
N LEU A 221 -23.85 -2.76 -10.65
CA LEU A 221 -23.79 -2.47 -12.09
C LEU A 221 -24.02 -3.72 -12.94
N ALA A 222 -23.30 -4.82 -12.67
CA ALA A 222 -23.47 -6.06 -13.42
C ALA A 222 -24.84 -6.72 -13.21
N ALA A 223 -25.51 -6.43 -12.10
CA ALA A 223 -26.86 -6.90 -11.82
C ALA A 223 -27.97 -6.01 -12.43
N GLY A 224 -27.60 -4.95 -13.18
CA GLY A 224 -28.54 -4.01 -13.78
C GLY A 224 -29.11 -2.97 -12.80
N GLY A 225 -28.52 -2.85 -11.62
CA GLY A 225 -28.86 -1.81 -10.64
C GLY A 225 -28.32 -0.43 -11.04
N SER A 226 -28.82 0.60 -10.35
CA SER A 226 -28.44 1.99 -10.55
C SER A 226 -28.09 2.67 -9.21
N GLY A 227 -27.65 3.92 -9.27
CA GLY A 227 -27.41 4.74 -8.07
C GLY A 227 -28.67 4.94 -7.20
N ASP A 228 -29.87 4.75 -7.76
CA ASP A 228 -31.15 4.83 -7.04
C ASP A 228 -31.58 3.51 -6.41
N THR A 229 -30.81 2.44 -6.61
CA THR A 229 -31.07 1.15 -5.96
C THR A 229 -30.85 1.29 -4.45
N ARG A 230 -31.74 0.68 -3.65
CA ARG A 230 -31.58 0.66 -2.19
C ARG A 230 -30.52 -0.34 -1.78
N LEU A 231 -29.78 -0.03 -0.73
CA LEU A 231 -28.70 -0.89 -0.25
C LEU A 231 -29.22 -2.24 0.26
N ASP A 232 -30.40 -2.29 0.87
CA ASP A 232 -31.07 -3.52 1.35
C ASP A 232 -31.52 -4.47 0.22
N GLN A 233 -31.63 -3.99 -1.01
CA GLN A 233 -31.96 -4.81 -2.18
C GLN A 233 -30.73 -5.52 -2.77
N ILE A 234 -29.53 -5.07 -2.41
CA ILE A 234 -28.29 -5.71 -2.82
C ILE A 234 -28.07 -6.92 -1.91
N LYS A 235 -27.89 -8.10 -2.50
CA LYS A 235 -27.52 -9.28 -1.72
C LYS A 235 -26.14 -9.08 -1.09
N HIS A 236 -26.11 -8.87 0.22
CA HIS A 236 -24.87 -8.83 1.00
C HIS A 236 -24.55 -10.21 1.54
N ALA A 237 -23.28 -10.60 1.47
CA ALA A 237 -22.79 -11.79 2.15
C ALA A 237 -22.81 -11.54 3.68
N GLN A 238 -22.85 -12.63 4.45
CA GLN A 238 -22.70 -12.53 5.90
C GLN A 238 -21.41 -11.78 6.25
N VAL A 239 -21.53 -10.79 7.13
CA VAL A 239 -20.40 -9.97 7.55
C VAL A 239 -19.40 -10.84 8.29
N ILE A 240 -18.23 -11.04 7.68
CA ILE A 240 -17.07 -11.61 8.34
C ILE A 240 -16.36 -10.47 9.06
N ALA A 241 -16.31 -10.55 10.38
CA ALA A 241 -15.72 -9.53 11.24
C ALA A 241 -14.71 -10.18 12.20
N ILE A 242 -13.85 -9.34 12.78
CA ILE A 242 -12.83 -9.75 13.74
C ILE A 242 -12.93 -8.91 15.02
N GLN A 243 -12.65 -9.50 16.17
CA GLN A 243 -12.57 -8.76 17.42
C GLN A 243 -11.30 -7.92 17.47
N ALA A 244 -11.40 -6.75 18.11
CA ALA A 244 -10.34 -5.77 18.27
C ALA A 244 -9.12 -6.35 19.02
N ASP A 245 -9.36 -7.34 19.87
CA ASP A 245 -8.35 -8.09 20.58
C ASP A 245 -7.97 -9.40 19.89
N GLU A 246 -8.49 -9.80 18.74
CA GLU A 246 -7.88 -10.90 18.00
C GLU A 246 -6.55 -10.47 17.36
N SER A 247 -5.72 -11.44 16.99
CA SER A 247 -4.40 -11.22 16.42
C SER A 247 -4.46 -10.81 14.95
N VAL A 248 -3.43 -10.12 14.45
CA VAL A 248 -3.32 -9.81 13.01
C VAL A 248 -3.23 -11.09 12.19
N TYR A 249 -2.60 -12.15 12.73
CA TYR A 249 -2.60 -13.48 12.11
C TYR A 249 -4.01 -14.05 11.93
N GLU A 250 -4.86 -13.99 12.96
CA GLU A 250 -6.28 -14.39 12.85
C GLU A 250 -7.03 -13.55 11.82
N ALA A 251 -6.71 -12.26 11.70
CA ALA A 251 -7.27 -11.39 10.65
C ALA A 251 -6.90 -11.88 9.26
N MET A 252 -5.63 -12.20 9.02
CA MET A 252 -5.17 -12.74 7.75
C MET A 252 -5.83 -14.09 7.43
N LEU A 253 -5.94 -14.99 8.42
CA LEU A 253 -6.63 -16.26 8.23
C LEU A 253 -8.12 -16.08 7.91
N ALA A 254 -8.80 -15.14 8.58
CA ALA A 254 -10.19 -14.82 8.31
C ALA A 254 -10.38 -14.25 6.90
N MET A 255 -9.49 -13.35 6.45
CA MET A 255 -9.46 -12.82 5.09
C MET A 255 -9.24 -13.94 4.06
N LEU A 256 -8.24 -14.80 4.27
CA LEU A 256 -7.88 -15.89 3.36
C LEU A 256 -9.01 -16.93 3.24
N ARG A 257 -9.56 -17.38 4.37
CA ARG A 257 -10.62 -18.42 4.40
C ARG A 257 -11.91 -17.97 3.73
N ASN A 258 -12.24 -16.68 3.84
CA ASN A 258 -13.48 -16.12 3.31
C ASN A 258 -13.27 -15.38 1.98
N ASN A 259 -12.03 -15.31 1.49
CA ASN A 259 -11.64 -14.59 0.29
C ASN A 259 -12.11 -13.12 0.29
N VAL A 260 -11.85 -12.42 1.40
CA VAL A 260 -12.20 -11.00 1.59
C VAL A 260 -10.96 -10.17 1.90
N HIS A 261 -10.95 -8.90 1.47
CA HIS A 261 -9.83 -7.98 1.72
C HIS A 261 -10.12 -6.93 2.79
N HIS A 262 -11.37 -6.82 3.25
CA HIS A 262 -11.79 -5.88 4.29
C HIS A 262 -12.39 -6.65 5.44
N LEU A 263 -11.94 -6.35 6.66
CA LEU A 263 -12.49 -6.89 7.89
C LEU A 263 -12.99 -5.75 8.78
N PRO A 264 -14.31 -5.66 9.05
CA PRO A 264 -14.83 -4.88 10.15
C PRO A 264 -14.21 -5.35 11.47
N VAL A 265 -13.71 -4.39 12.25
CA VAL A 265 -13.13 -4.64 13.56
C VAL A 265 -14.15 -4.26 14.63
N LEU A 266 -14.50 -5.20 15.49
CA LEU A 266 -15.50 -5.04 16.53
C LEU A 266 -14.84 -4.99 17.91
N GLN A 267 -15.29 -4.07 18.76
CA GLN A 267 -14.97 -4.10 20.18
C GLN A 267 -16.26 -4.24 20.97
N ARG A 268 -16.44 -5.39 21.65
CA ARG A 268 -17.68 -5.70 22.37
C ARG A 268 -18.92 -5.46 21.48
N ARG A 269 -18.89 -5.99 20.25
CA ARG A 269 -19.93 -5.88 19.20
C ARG A 269 -20.04 -4.52 18.49
N ARG A 270 -19.49 -3.43 19.06
CA ARG A 270 -19.48 -2.12 18.39
C ARG A 270 -18.40 -2.10 17.31
N PRO A 271 -18.71 -1.73 16.05
CA PRO A 271 -17.69 -1.54 15.04
C PRO A 271 -16.82 -0.33 15.41
N ILE A 272 -15.51 -0.55 15.51
CA ILE A 272 -14.52 0.48 15.84
C ILE A 272 -13.68 0.88 14.62
N GLY A 273 -13.76 0.13 13.53
CA GLY A 273 -13.10 0.45 12.26
C GLY A 273 -13.23 -0.67 11.24
N VAL A 274 -12.52 -0.52 10.13
CA VAL A 274 -12.35 -1.55 9.09
C VAL A 274 -10.86 -1.63 8.77
N VAL A 275 -10.31 -2.84 8.76
CA VAL A 275 -8.92 -3.10 8.36
C VAL A 275 -8.92 -3.70 6.97
N HIS A 276 -8.13 -3.11 6.06
CA HIS A 276 -7.90 -3.65 4.73
C HIS A 276 -6.64 -4.51 4.72
N LEU A 277 -6.54 -5.46 3.77
CA LEU A 277 -5.35 -6.29 3.59
C LEU A 277 -4.07 -5.45 3.45
N SER A 278 -4.16 -4.30 2.77
CA SER A 278 -3.02 -3.37 2.66
C SER A 278 -2.57 -2.82 4.02
N ASP A 279 -3.46 -2.67 5.00
CA ASP A 279 -3.10 -2.19 6.34
C ASP A 279 -2.30 -3.24 7.10
N ILE A 280 -2.60 -4.52 6.86
CA ILE A 280 -1.82 -5.64 7.39
C ILE A 280 -0.45 -5.69 6.72
N VAL A 281 -0.39 -5.58 5.40
CA VAL A 281 0.89 -5.52 4.66
C VAL A 281 1.72 -4.30 5.09
N ARG A 282 1.09 -3.14 5.33
CA ARG A 282 1.72 -1.94 5.88
C ARG A 282 2.31 -2.19 7.27
N TYR A 283 1.58 -2.90 8.13
CA TYR A 283 2.05 -3.27 9.46
C TYR A 283 3.23 -4.23 9.39
N GLU A 284 3.12 -5.29 8.58
CA GLU A 284 4.16 -6.31 8.37
C GLU A 284 5.47 -5.72 7.85
N THR A 285 5.39 -4.82 6.87
CA THR A 285 6.57 -4.39 6.13
C THR A 285 7.48 -3.42 6.89
N HIS A 286 7.01 -2.74 7.95
CA HIS A 286 7.78 -1.77 8.76
C HIS A 286 8.69 -0.83 7.92
N SER A 287 8.26 -0.54 6.69
CA SER A 287 9.15 -0.03 5.65
C SER A 287 9.34 1.48 5.81
N SER A 288 10.60 1.92 5.72
CA SER A 288 10.97 3.35 5.77
C SER A 288 10.25 4.18 4.69
N LEU A 289 9.86 3.55 3.57
CA LEU A 289 9.04 4.16 2.52
C LEU A 289 7.63 4.53 3.01
N TYR A 290 7.05 3.72 3.89
CA TYR A 290 5.75 4.00 4.48
C TYR A 290 5.82 5.04 5.59
N LEU A 291 6.92 5.12 6.34
CA LEU A 291 7.13 6.21 7.30
C LEU A 291 7.14 7.57 6.58
N VAL A 292 7.85 7.66 5.46
CA VAL A 292 7.88 8.86 4.61
C VAL A 292 6.49 9.16 4.00
N SER A 293 5.80 8.14 3.48
CA SER A 293 4.42 8.32 2.97
C SER A 293 3.44 8.80 4.07
N ASN A 294 3.54 8.21 5.27
CA ASN A 294 2.72 8.58 6.42
C ASN A 294 2.98 10.02 6.87
N ILE A 295 4.24 10.47 6.86
CA ILE A 295 4.61 11.87 7.12
C ILE A 295 3.82 12.79 6.19
N PHE A 296 3.89 12.59 4.87
CA PHE A 296 3.22 13.45 3.90
C PHE A 296 1.68 13.37 3.97
N SER A 297 1.11 12.26 4.43
CA SER A 297 -0.34 12.13 4.62
C SER A 297 -0.88 12.86 5.86
N GLN A 298 -0.03 13.31 6.79
CA GLN A 298 -0.51 13.96 8.02
C GLN A 298 -1.12 15.34 7.74
N GLY A 299 -2.37 15.55 8.15
CA GLY A 299 -3.06 16.85 8.05
C GLY A 299 -2.81 17.81 9.23
N SER A 300 -1.89 17.49 10.15
CA SER A 300 -1.59 18.36 11.29
C SER A 300 -0.22 18.07 11.92
N VAL A 301 0.36 19.08 12.58
CA VAL A 301 1.59 18.92 13.38
C VAL A 301 1.43 17.85 14.46
N LYS A 302 0.25 17.78 15.10
CA LYS A 302 -0.05 16.76 16.12
C LYS A 302 -0.03 15.34 15.53
N GLY A 303 -0.43 15.19 14.27
CA GLY A 303 -0.28 13.93 13.52
C GLY A 303 1.17 13.54 13.32
N LEU A 304 2.02 14.48 12.92
CA LEU A 304 3.47 14.25 12.75
C LEU A 304 4.15 13.85 14.07
N VAL A 305 3.80 14.50 15.19
CA VAL A 305 4.35 14.14 16.51
C VAL A 305 4.02 12.68 16.89
N ARG A 306 2.86 12.16 16.48
CA ARG A 306 2.48 10.76 16.74
C ARG A 306 3.35 9.75 16.00
N LEU A 307 4.04 10.16 14.93
CA LEU A 307 4.96 9.30 14.16
C LEU A 307 6.38 9.25 14.77
N MET A 308 6.66 10.05 15.80
CA MET A 308 8.00 10.07 16.41
C MET A 308 8.47 8.73 16.99
N PRO A 309 7.60 7.89 17.60
CA PRO A 309 7.97 6.52 17.98
C PRO A 309 8.43 5.70 16.77
N ASP A 310 7.78 5.84 15.61
CA ASP A 310 8.10 5.10 14.40
C ASP A 310 9.44 5.55 13.78
N VAL A 311 9.73 6.86 13.84
CA VAL A 311 11.03 7.44 13.45
C VAL A 311 12.16 6.90 14.33
N ARG A 312 11.95 6.83 15.66
CA ARG A 312 12.93 6.24 16.59
C ARG A 312 13.10 4.76 16.35
N ALA A 313 12.01 4.04 16.10
CA ALA A 313 12.06 2.62 15.79
C ALA A 313 12.83 2.38 14.48
N ALA A 314 12.67 3.25 13.47
CA ALA A 314 13.45 3.18 12.23
C ALA A 314 14.95 3.37 12.47
N PHE A 315 15.34 4.32 13.32
CA PHE A 315 16.74 4.51 13.71
C PHE A 315 17.32 3.27 14.42
N LEU A 316 16.63 2.79 15.45
CA LEU A 316 17.09 1.64 16.24
C LEU A 316 17.26 0.39 15.37
N ARG A 317 16.33 0.14 14.45
CA ARG A 317 16.44 -0.93 13.47
C ARG A 317 17.69 -0.82 12.61
N LEU A 318 17.97 0.35 12.02
CA LEU A 318 19.17 0.53 11.21
C LEU A 318 20.45 0.25 12.00
N VAL A 319 20.49 0.64 13.28
CA VAL A 319 21.63 0.36 14.17
C VAL A 319 21.75 -1.13 14.48
N ASP A 320 20.63 -1.78 14.83
CA ASP A 320 20.58 -3.21 15.18
C ASP A 320 20.85 -4.10 13.95
N GLU A 321 20.50 -3.65 12.75
CA GLU A 321 20.77 -4.29 11.45
C GLU A 321 22.23 -4.11 10.98
N GLY A 322 23.08 -3.45 11.78
CA GLY A 322 24.49 -3.25 11.47
C GLY A 322 24.74 -2.28 10.33
N ALA A 323 23.80 -1.37 10.04
CA ALA A 323 24.02 -0.31 9.07
C ALA A 323 25.19 0.58 9.52
N THR A 324 26.00 1.04 8.57
CA THR A 324 27.11 1.93 8.92
C THR A 324 26.58 3.28 9.43
N SER A 325 27.38 4.00 10.20
CA SER A 325 27.03 5.34 10.69
C SER A 325 26.64 6.31 9.56
N GLN A 326 27.27 6.19 8.40
CA GLN A 326 26.91 6.95 7.21
C GLN A 326 25.52 6.57 6.69
N MET A 327 25.23 5.26 6.61
CA MET A 327 23.93 4.75 6.17
C MET A 327 22.79 5.19 7.10
N VAL A 328 23.02 5.14 8.42
CA VAL A 328 22.08 5.63 9.44
C VAL A 328 21.88 7.13 9.29
N GLY A 329 22.96 7.89 9.10
CA GLY A 329 22.91 9.35 8.91
C GLY A 329 22.11 9.77 7.69
N GLU A 330 22.31 9.11 6.55
CA GLU A 330 21.57 9.37 5.29
C GLU A 330 20.07 9.11 5.47
N ALA A 331 19.70 7.95 6.01
CA ALA A 331 18.30 7.58 6.20
C ALA A 331 17.58 8.51 7.18
N MET A 332 18.21 8.82 8.32
CA MET A 332 17.62 9.74 9.30
C MET A 332 17.53 11.17 8.79
N SER A 333 18.50 11.61 8.00
CA SER A 333 18.46 12.92 7.36
C SER A 333 17.34 13.00 6.33
N SER A 334 17.12 11.95 5.53
CA SER A 334 16.01 11.90 4.57
C SER A 334 14.64 11.95 5.26
N ILE A 335 14.44 11.14 6.32
CA ILE A 335 13.22 11.20 7.15
C ILE A 335 13.03 12.60 7.77
N GLY A 336 14.12 13.20 8.26
CA GLY A 336 14.12 14.57 8.79
C GLY A 336 13.70 15.61 7.74
N ARG A 337 14.22 15.52 6.51
CA ARG A 337 13.82 16.39 5.40
C ARG A 337 12.34 16.23 5.08
N SER A 338 11.82 15.00 5.03
CA SER A 338 10.39 14.76 4.79
C SER A 338 9.50 15.39 5.87
N LEU A 339 9.89 15.28 7.15
CA LEU A 339 9.19 15.93 8.27
C LEU A 339 9.18 17.45 8.13
N ILE A 340 10.34 18.05 7.86
CA ILE A 340 10.47 19.50 7.68
C ILE A 340 9.61 19.98 6.52
N ARG A 341 9.68 19.30 5.37
CA ARG A 341 8.90 19.67 4.19
C ARG A 341 7.40 19.63 4.49
N ARG A 342 6.92 18.59 5.17
CA ARG A 342 5.51 18.51 5.54
C ARG A 342 5.09 19.60 6.53
N LEU A 343 5.97 19.95 7.48
CA LEU A 343 5.70 21.05 8.41
C LEU A 343 5.56 22.39 7.67
N ILE A 344 6.37 22.62 6.63
CA ILE A 344 6.26 23.81 5.78
C ILE A 344 4.93 23.80 5.01
N GLU A 345 4.57 22.69 4.36
CA GLU A 345 3.29 22.55 3.65
C GLU A 345 2.08 22.81 4.57
N LEU A 346 2.13 22.33 5.82
CA LEU A 346 1.08 22.58 6.81
C LEU A 346 1.07 24.05 7.28
N ALA A 347 2.23 24.69 7.40
CA ALA A 347 2.34 26.10 7.74
C ALA A 347 1.81 27.00 6.62
N GLU A 348 2.12 26.70 5.36
CA GLU A 348 1.59 27.42 4.19
C GLU A 348 0.06 27.30 4.10
N GLN A 349 -0.50 26.13 4.44
CA GLN A 349 -1.96 25.93 4.51
C GLN A 349 -2.63 26.76 5.59
N GLU A 350 -1.96 27.01 6.72
CA GLU A 350 -2.51 27.77 7.85
C GLU A 350 -2.28 29.29 7.71
N LEU A 351 -1.11 29.69 7.20
CA LEU A 351 -0.63 31.07 7.23
C LEU A 351 -0.63 31.75 5.86
N GLY A 352 -0.83 30.99 4.78
CA GLY A 352 -0.66 31.46 3.41
C GLY A 352 0.80 31.34 2.91
N PRO A 353 1.02 31.59 1.61
CA PRO A 353 2.31 31.43 0.95
C PRO A 353 3.36 32.48 1.34
#